data_AF-A0A2A5DLA6-F1
#
_entry.id   AF-A0A2A5DLA6-F1
#
_cell.length_a   1.000
_cell.length_b   1.000
_cell.length_c   1.000
_cell.angle_alpha   90.00
_cell.angle_beta   90.00
_cell.angle_gamma   90.00
#
_symmetry.space_group_name_H-M   'P 1'
#
loop_
_entity.id
_entity.type
_entity.pdbx_description
1 polymer ?
#
loop_
_entity_poly.entity_id
_entity_poly.type
_entity_poly.pdbx_seq_one_letter_code
_entity_poly.pdbx_strand_id
1 'polypeptide(L)'
;GAFTPINGNTHREYNVVMDIPAAQQLAEFWPTSIIFSGFEIGLAILYPAASIDHDFRYAVHHPVQEAYQLYGPTPRESPTWDLTSVLWAVRPQRGYFDLSPKGRVTVDDKGETRFKEDPTGKHQYLIVTDIQKARVREALALLASQPPLNR
;
A
#
# COMPACT_ATOMS: atom_id res chain seq x y z
N GLY A 1 7.57 5.25 1.06
CA GLY A 1 8.25 5.51 2.36
C GLY A 1 7.95 4.40 3.36
N ALA A 2 8.70 4.35 4.46
CA ALA A 2 8.45 3.46 5.60
C ALA A 2 8.47 4.29 6.91
N PHE A 3 7.47 4.12 7.76
CA PHE A 3 7.31 4.94 8.99
C PHE A 3 7.39 4.13 10.28
N THR A 4 7.61 2.82 10.15
CA THR A 4 7.93 1.93 11.27
C THR A 4 9.17 1.09 10.92
N PRO A 5 9.93 0.60 11.94
CA PRO A 5 11.03 -0.31 11.68
C PRO A 5 10.57 -1.61 11.00
N ILE A 6 11.28 -2.04 9.97
CA ILE A 6 11.03 -3.31 9.27
C ILE A 6 12.07 -4.31 9.75
N ASN A 7 11.63 -5.39 10.40
CA ASN A 7 12.52 -6.39 11.02
C ASN A 7 13.58 -5.74 11.95
N GLY A 8 13.15 -4.74 12.73
CA GLY A 8 14.01 -4.02 13.68
C GLY A 8 14.96 -3.00 13.05
N ASN A 9 14.93 -2.81 11.73
CA ASN A 9 15.84 -1.91 11.02
C ASN A 9 15.10 -0.79 10.29
N THR A 10 15.79 0.31 10.04
CA THR A 10 15.36 1.31 9.05
C THR A 10 15.19 0.66 7.70
N HIS A 11 14.10 0.99 7.01
CA HIS A 11 13.87 0.56 5.63
C HIS A 11 13.89 1.76 4.68
N ARG A 12 14.67 1.64 3.61
CA ARG A 12 14.67 2.60 2.50
C ARG A 12 13.75 2.04 1.43
N GLU A 13 12.59 2.64 1.29
CA GLU A 13 11.54 2.16 0.40
C GLU A 13 11.92 2.46 -1.06
N TYR A 14 11.70 1.46 -1.93
CA TYR A 14 12.22 1.45 -3.30
C TYR A 14 11.84 2.70 -4.10
N ASN A 15 10.55 3.07 -4.13
CA ASN A 15 10.08 4.21 -4.91
C ASN A 15 10.70 5.55 -4.46
N VAL A 16 11.05 5.69 -3.18
CA VAL A 16 11.77 6.85 -2.66
C VAL A 16 13.23 6.85 -3.10
N VAL A 17 13.91 5.71 -3.01
CA VAL A 17 15.34 5.60 -3.37
C VAL A 17 15.56 5.75 -4.87
N MET A 18 14.60 5.33 -5.69
CA MET A 18 14.69 5.41 -7.14
C MET A 18 14.80 6.86 -7.65
N ASP A 19 14.23 7.83 -6.92
CA ASP A 19 14.39 9.26 -7.22
C ASP A 19 14.30 10.10 -5.94
N ILE A 20 15.42 10.16 -5.22
CA ILE A 20 15.53 10.90 -3.95
C ILE A 20 15.22 12.40 -4.16
N PRO A 21 15.78 13.10 -5.16
CA PRO A 21 15.46 14.52 -5.39
C PRO A 21 13.96 14.77 -5.63
N ALA A 22 13.29 13.93 -6.42
CA ALA A 22 11.85 14.08 -6.64
C ALA A 22 11.05 13.79 -5.36
N ALA A 23 11.43 12.74 -4.61
CA ALA A 23 10.78 12.41 -3.34
C ALA A 23 10.94 13.53 -2.29
N GLN A 24 12.12 14.15 -2.21
CA GLN A 24 12.39 15.32 -1.39
C GLN A 24 11.51 16.50 -1.81
N GLN A 25 11.49 16.82 -3.10
CA GLN A 25 10.71 17.94 -3.64
C GLN A 25 9.21 17.74 -3.38
N LEU A 26 8.68 16.53 -3.59
CA LEU A 26 7.28 16.21 -3.32
C LEU A 26 6.96 16.36 -1.83
N ALA A 27 7.79 15.78 -0.95
CA ALA A 27 7.57 15.86 0.48
C ALA A 27 7.65 17.31 1.00
N GLU A 28 8.51 18.15 0.45
CA GLU A 28 8.68 19.52 0.96
C GLU A 28 7.66 20.51 0.39
N PHE A 29 7.37 20.42 -0.91
CA PHE A 29 6.69 21.51 -1.63
C PHE A 29 5.26 21.20 -2.09
N TRP A 30 4.75 19.99 -1.88
CA TRP A 30 3.39 19.67 -2.30
C TRP A 30 2.36 20.56 -1.58
N PRO A 31 1.43 21.21 -2.32
CA PRO A 31 0.61 22.26 -1.75
C PRO A 31 -0.52 21.74 -0.85
N THR A 32 -0.96 20.50 -1.03
CA THR A 32 -2.09 19.91 -0.31
C THR A 32 -1.65 18.77 0.62
N SER A 33 -2.60 18.15 1.33
CA SER A 33 -2.29 17.02 2.21
C SER A 33 -1.76 15.81 1.43
N ILE A 34 -0.79 15.11 2.00
CA ILE A 34 -0.29 13.82 1.50
C ILE A 34 -0.63 12.74 2.52
N ILE A 35 -1.23 11.66 2.05
CA ILE A 35 -1.39 10.43 2.83
C ILE A 35 -0.46 9.37 2.26
N PHE A 36 0.46 8.88 3.08
CA PHE A 36 1.40 7.85 2.67
C PHE A 36 0.87 6.45 3.04
N SER A 37 0.78 5.55 2.05
CA SER A 37 0.67 4.11 2.32
C SER A 37 2.09 3.57 2.52
N GLY A 38 2.47 3.36 3.78
CA GLY A 38 3.82 2.93 4.13
C GLY A 38 4.15 1.51 3.64
N PHE A 39 5.44 1.22 3.50
CA PHE A 39 5.94 -0.13 3.16
C PHE A 39 5.40 -1.21 4.12
N GLU A 40 5.31 -0.87 5.40
CA GLU A 40 4.76 -1.70 6.46
C GLU A 40 3.28 -2.08 6.24
N ILE A 41 2.50 -1.22 5.56
CA ILE A 41 1.08 -1.47 5.32
C ILE A 41 0.89 -2.54 4.26
N GLY A 42 1.66 -2.46 3.16
CA GLY A 42 1.64 -3.51 2.14
C GLY A 42 2.20 -4.84 2.65
N LEU A 43 3.19 -4.83 3.56
CA LEU A 43 3.68 -6.06 4.20
C LEU A 43 2.66 -6.66 5.18
N ALA A 44 1.92 -5.82 5.90
CA ALA A 44 0.91 -6.28 6.86
C ALA A 44 -0.33 -6.89 6.20
N ILE A 45 -0.59 -6.55 4.93
CA ILE A 45 -1.76 -7.01 4.17
C ILE A 45 -1.27 -7.67 2.90
N LEU A 46 -1.19 -9.00 2.93
CA LEU A 46 -0.83 -9.76 1.73
C LEU A 46 -2.09 -10.07 0.91
N TYR A 47 -1.96 -10.14 -0.41
CA TYR A 47 -3.04 -10.57 -1.30
C TYR A 47 -3.22 -12.10 -1.17
N PRO A 48 -4.44 -12.61 -0.97
CA PRO A 48 -4.67 -14.03 -0.74
C PRO A 48 -4.32 -14.89 -1.95
N ALA A 49 -3.44 -15.88 -1.75
CA ALA A 49 -3.11 -16.86 -2.80
C ALA A 49 -4.35 -17.61 -3.29
N ALA A 50 -5.27 -17.95 -2.37
CA ALA A 50 -6.53 -18.59 -2.69
C ALA A 50 -7.37 -17.78 -3.70
N SER A 51 -7.35 -16.45 -3.65
CA SER A 51 -8.07 -15.63 -4.62
C SER A 51 -7.48 -15.75 -6.02
N ILE A 52 -6.14 -15.77 -6.15
CA ILE A 52 -5.47 -16.05 -7.42
C ILE A 52 -5.88 -17.41 -7.97
N ASP A 53 -5.92 -18.43 -7.12
CA ASP A 53 -6.24 -19.79 -7.56
C ASP A 53 -7.71 -19.98 -7.93
N HIS A 54 -8.64 -19.25 -7.31
CA HIS A 54 -10.08 -19.54 -7.39
C HIS A 54 -10.92 -18.43 -8.04
N ASP A 55 -10.65 -17.16 -7.73
CA ASP A 55 -11.61 -16.08 -8.02
C ASP A 55 -11.46 -15.50 -9.43
N PHE A 56 -10.33 -15.77 -10.11
CA PHE A 56 -10.08 -15.34 -11.50
C PHE A 56 -10.51 -16.36 -12.55
N ARG A 57 -11.13 -17.48 -12.15
CA ARG A 57 -11.51 -18.60 -13.04
C ARG A 57 -12.65 -18.29 -14.02
N TYR A 58 -13.21 -17.09 -13.99
CA TYR A 58 -14.24 -16.67 -14.93
C TYR A 58 -13.71 -16.49 -16.36
N ALA A 59 -12.39 -16.49 -16.56
CA ALA A 59 -11.74 -16.58 -17.87
C ALA A 59 -10.72 -17.72 -17.87
N VAL A 60 -10.63 -18.48 -18.96
CA VAL A 60 -9.66 -19.58 -19.11
C VAL A 60 -8.22 -19.06 -19.07
N HIS A 61 -7.99 -17.92 -19.73
CA HIS A 61 -6.71 -17.21 -19.74
C HIS A 61 -6.89 -15.84 -19.09
N HIS A 62 -6.79 -15.80 -17.77
CA HIS A 62 -6.90 -14.55 -17.02
C HIS A 62 -5.52 -13.90 -16.84
N PRO A 63 -5.25 -12.72 -17.42
CA PRO A 63 -3.90 -12.15 -17.47
C PRO A 63 -3.29 -11.90 -16.09
N VAL A 64 -4.10 -11.48 -15.11
CA VAL A 64 -3.64 -11.29 -13.72
C VAL A 64 -3.23 -12.62 -13.07
N GLN A 65 -4.01 -13.67 -13.29
CA GLN A 65 -3.72 -14.98 -12.69
C GLN A 65 -2.46 -15.57 -13.32
N GLU A 66 -2.36 -15.56 -14.65
CA GLU A 66 -1.20 -16.09 -15.36
C GLU A 66 0.08 -15.34 -15.02
N ALA A 67 0.04 -14.00 -15.03
CA ALA A 67 1.20 -13.18 -14.66
C ALA A 67 1.64 -13.44 -13.21
N TYR A 68 0.70 -13.61 -12.28
CA TYR A 68 1.00 -13.93 -10.89
C TYR A 68 1.70 -15.30 -10.78
N GLN A 69 1.15 -16.33 -11.44
CA GLN A 69 1.70 -17.68 -11.40
C GLN A 69 3.09 -17.77 -12.05
N LEU A 70 3.35 -17.00 -13.12
CA LEU A 70 4.65 -16.95 -13.78
C LEU A 70 5.71 -16.20 -12.97
N TYR A 71 5.33 -15.12 -12.29
CA TYR A 71 6.26 -14.31 -11.50
C TYR A 71 6.66 -15.00 -10.19
N GLY A 72 5.69 -15.59 -9.49
CA GLY A 72 5.91 -16.25 -8.21
C GLY A 72 4.66 -16.98 -7.78
N PRO A 73 4.54 -18.28 -8.08
CA PRO A 73 3.30 -19.04 -7.99
C PRO A 73 2.80 -19.20 -6.56
N THR A 74 1.53 -19.60 -6.43
CA THR A 74 0.94 -19.99 -5.15
C THR A 74 1.73 -21.17 -4.53
N PRO A 75 1.80 -21.30 -3.19
CA PRO A 75 1.03 -20.60 -2.15
C PRO A 75 1.61 -19.24 -1.72
N ARG A 76 2.57 -18.67 -2.46
CA ARG A 76 3.11 -17.35 -2.14
C ARG A 76 2.02 -16.28 -2.15
N GLU A 77 2.04 -15.42 -1.14
CA GLU A 77 1.21 -14.22 -1.09
C GLU A 77 2.05 -12.97 -1.34
N SER A 78 1.47 -11.99 -2.02
CA SER A 78 2.18 -10.77 -2.41
C SER A 78 1.77 -9.59 -1.53
N PRO A 79 2.72 -8.76 -1.10
CA PRO A 79 2.41 -7.49 -0.43
C PRO A 79 1.54 -6.58 -1.31
N THR A 80 0.67 -5.79 -0.69
CA THR A 80 -0.35 -4.98 -1.39
C THR A 80 -0.06 -3.47 -1.38
N TRP A 81 1.21 -3.07 -1.52
CA TRP A 81 1.65 -1.66 -1.42
C TRP A 81 0.83 -0.70 -2.30
N ASP A 82 0.68 -1.02 -3.59
CA ASP A 82 -0.07 -0.15 -4.50
C ASP A 82 -1.59 -0.24 -4.27
N LEU A 83 -2.11 -1.45 -4.04
CA LEU A 83 -3.54 -1.68 -3.84
C LEU A 83 -4.08 -0.96 -2.60
N THR A 84 -3.30 -0.91 -1.51
CA THR A 84 -3.66 -0.18 -0.28
C THR A 84 -3.70 1.33 -0.52
N SER A 85 -2.76 1.87 -1.30
CA SER A 85 -2.77 3.27 -1.72
C SER A 85 -4.03 3.62 -2.52
N VAL A 86 -4.37 2.78 -3.51
CA VAL A 86 -5.57 2.96 -4.34
C VAL A 86 -6.83 2.84 -3.50
N LEU A 87 -6.94 1.82 -2.64
CA LEU A 87 -8.12 1.61 -1.81
C LEU A 87 -8.40 2.82 -0.91
N TRP A 88 -7.37 3.39 -0.29
CA TRP A 88 -7.51 4.62 0.48
C TRP A 88 -7.99 5.78 -0.39
N ALA A 89 -7.38 6.00 -1.57
CA ALA A 89 -7.73 7.10 -2.46
C ALA A 89 -9.19 7.03 -2.93
N VAL A 90 -9.71 5.84 -3.24
CA VAL A 90 -11.07 5.67 -3.77
C VAL A 90 -12.15 5.47 -2.70
N ARG A 91 -11.80 4.99 -1.51
CA ARG A 91 -12.74 4.68 -0.43
C ARG A 91 -12.27 5.16 0.96
N PRO A 92 -11.89 6.44 1.14
CA PRO A 92 -11.24 6.90 2.37
C PRO A 92 -12.14 6.82 3.62
N GLN A 93 -13.46 6.95 3.47
CA GLN A 93 -14.41 6.96 4.61
C GLN A 93 -14.99 5.58 4.97
N ARG A 94 -14.45 4.49 4.41
CA ARG A 94 -14.95 3.13 4.68
C ARG A 94 -14.35 2.48 5.94
N GLY A 95 -13.49 3.20 6.67
CA GLY A 95 -12.88 2.70 7.92
C GLY A 95 -11.89 1.56 7.69
N TYR A 96 -11.29 1.49 6.50
CA TYR A 96 -10.28 0.49 6.14
C TYR A 96 -8.94 0.74 6.82
N PHE A 97 -8.62 2.01 7.08
CA PHE A 97 -7.37 2.43 7.69
C PHE A 97 -7.66 3.55 8.68
N ASP A 98 -6.86 3.60 9.73
CA ASP A 98 -6.72 4.79 10.55
C ASP A 98 -5.59 5.66 9.96
N LEU A 99 -5.51 6.90 10.42
CA LEU A 99 -4.42 7.79 10.07
C LEU A 99 -3.57 8.08 11.30
N SER A 100 -2.26 8.23 11.08
CA SER A 100 -1.36 8.81 12.07
C SER A 100 -1.85 10.22 12.50
N PRO A 101 -1.33 10.75 13.62
CA PRO A 101 -1.38 12.20 13.85
C PRO A 101 -0.85 12.96 12.64
N LYS A 102 -1.21 14.25 12.54
CA LYS A 102 -0.63 15.13 11.51
C LYS A 102 0.86 15.35 11.78
N GLY A 103 1.62 15.47 10.70
CA GLY A 103 3.03 15.75 10.78
C GLY A 103 3.67 16.12 9.46
N ARG A 104 5.00 16.00 9.44
CA ARG A 104 5.84 16.24 8.29
C ARG A 104 6.73 15.04 8.04
N VAL A 105 6.57 14.44 6.87
CA VAL A 105 7.55 13.55 6.26
C VAL A 105 8.74 14.35 5.70
N THR A 106 9.95 13.88 5.98
CA THR A 106 11.19 14.29 5.30
C THR A 106 11.86 13.08 4.66
N VAL A 107 12.64 13.32 3.61
CA VAL A 107 13.45 12.32 2.91
C VAL A 107 14.90 12.77 2.99
N ASP A 108 15.78 11.94 3.55
CA ASP A 108 17.21 12.28 3.63
C ASP A 108 17.96 11.95 2.33
N ASP A 109 19.24 12.36 2.25
CA ASP A 109 20.09 12.16 1.07
C ASP A 109 20.37 10.67 0.74
N LYS A 110 19.95 9.75 1.61
CA LYS A 110 20.05 8.30 1.42
C LYS A 110 18.70 7.67 1.09
N GLY A 111 17.62 8.45 0.97
CA GLY A 111 16.26 7.98 0.71
C GLY A 111 15.56 7.39 1.93
N GLU A 112 16.05 7.63 3.14
CA GLU A 112 15.33 7.28 4.36
C GLU A 112 14.20 8.28 4.61
N THR A 113 12.98 7.78 4.76
CA THR A 113 11.83 8.60 5.16
C THR A 113 11.72 8.69 6.67
N ARG A 114 11.57 9.91 7.20
CA ARG A 114 11.26 10.14 8.62
C ARG A 114 9.94 10.88 8.74
N PHE A 115 9.15 10.51 9.75
CA PHE A 115 7.96 11.24 10.11
C PHE A 115 8.16 11.95 11.44
N LYS A 116 7.82 13.23 11.49
CA LYS A 116 7.78 14.02 12.72
C LYS A 116 6.38 14.57 12.92
N GLU A 117 5.79 14.30 14.09
CA GLU A 117 4.51 14.89 14.45
C GLU A 117 4.60 16.42 14.47
N ASP A 118 3.59 17.04 13.86
CA ASP A 118 3.41 18.48 13.76
C ASP A 118 1.92 18.73 13.48
N PRO A 119 1.16 19.29 14.43
CA PRO A 119 -0.27 19.56 14.26
C PRO A 119 -0.61 20.47 13.06
N THR A 120 0.36 21.27 12.60
CA THR A 120 0.24 22.15 11.42
C THR A 120 0.73 21.48 10.13
N GLY A 121 1.28 20.26 10.25
CA GLY A 121 1.79 19.46 9.15
C GLY A 121 0.69 18.97 8.21
N LYS A 122 1.07 18.72 6.96
CA LYS A 122 0.18 18.27 5.88
C LYS A 122 0.28 16.77 5.61
N HIS A 123 1.17 16.06 6.29
CA HIS A 123 1.45 14.65 6.02
C HIS A 123 0.85 13.78 7.11
N GLN A 124 0.29 12.65 6.69
CA GLN A 124 -0.11 11.54 7.55
C GLN A 124 0.25 10.24 6.84
N TYR A 125 0.34 9.15 7.58
CA TYR A 125 0.47 7.81 6.99
C TYR A 125 -0.64 6.89 7.49
N LEU A 126 -0.93 5.85 6.70
CA LEU A 126 -1.95 4.86 7.05
C LEU A 126 -1.50 4.02 8.25
N ILE A 127 -2.43 3.72 9.15
CA ILE A 127 -2.28 2.78 10.27
C ILE A 127 -3.36 1.72 10.13
N VAL A 128 -3.06 0.48 10.55
CA VAL A 128 -3.99 -0.63 10.41
C VAL A 128 -3.98 -1.54 11.64
N THR A 129 -5.18 -1.81 12.17
CA THR A 129 -5.44 -2.83 13.21
C THR A 129 -5.62 -4.22 12.60
N ASP A 130 -5.56 -5.29 13.40
CA ASP A 130 -5.73 -6.65 12.86
C ASP A 130 -7.12 -6.89 12.22
N ILE A 131 -8.17 -6.28 12.79
CA ILE A 131 -9.52 -6.33 12.21
C ILE A 131 -9.55 -5.61 10.86
N GLN A 132 -8.91 -4.45 10.75
CA GLN A 132 -8.81 -3.71 9.50
C GLN A 132 -7.97 -4.47 8.47
N LYS A 133 -6.86 -5.12 8.85
CA LYS A 133 -6.05 -5.95 7.93
C LYS A 133 -6.91 -7.02 7.27
N ALA A 134 -7.71 -7.75 8.05
CA ALA A 134 -8.61 -8.78 7.52
C ALA A 134 -9.67 -8.18 6.58
N ARG A 135 -10.28 -7.05 6.95
CA ARG A 135 -11.28 -6.37 6.10
C ARG A 135 -10.70 -5.83 4.81
N VAL A 136 -9.51 -5.25 4.86
CA VAL A 136 -8.82 -4.73 3.67
C VAL A 136 -8.43 -5.88 2.76
N ARG A 137 -7.85 -6.96 3.31
CA ARG A 137 -7.50 -8.16 2.55
C ARG A 137 -8.69 -8.72 1.77
N GLU A 138 -9.83 -8.88 2.45
CA GLU A 138 -11.08 -9.34 1.83
C GLU A 138 -11.57 -8.36 0.75
N ALA A 139 -11.60 -7.06 1.06
CA ALA A 139 -12.03 -6.05 0.11
C ALA A 139 -11.14 -6.00 -1.15
N LEU A 140 -9.82 -6.12 -0.99
CA LEU A 140 -8.89 -6.15 -2.11
C LEU A 140 -9.12 -7.38 -2.99
N ALA A 141 -9.32 -8.56 -2.39
CA ALA A 141 -9.64 -9.77 -3.13
C ALA A 141 -10.92 -9.59 -3.95
N LEU A 142 -12.03 -9.22 -3.30
CA LEU A 142 -13.34 -9.05 -3.96
C LEU A 142 -13.33 -8.00 -5.07
N LEU A 143 -12.58 -6.89 -4.89
CA LEU A 143 -12.51 -5.84 -5.89
C LEU A 143 -11.63 -6.22 -7.08
N ALA A 144 -10.49 -6.86 -6.82
CA ALA A 144 -9.56 -7.25 -7.87
C ALA A 144 -10.09 -8.42 -8.72
N SER A 145 -10.86 -9.32 -8.11
CA SER A 145 -11.40 -10.51 -8.79
C SER A 145 -12.83 -10.34 -9.31
N GLN A 146 -13.42 -9.15 -9.20
CA GLN A 146 -14.79 -8.91 -9.66
C GLN A 146 -14.92 -9.23 -11.16
N PRO A 147 -15.78 -10.18 -11.57
CA PRO A 147 -16.00 -10.50 -12.98
C PRO A 147 -16.59 -9.30 -13.74
N PRO A 148 -16.34 -9.19 -15.05
CA PRO A 148 -17.00 -8.18 -15.87
C PRO A 148 -18.53 -8.37 -15.85
N LEU A 149 -19.26 -7.26 -15.90
CA LEU A 149 -20.72 -7.33 -16.08
C LEU A 149 -21.00 -7.86 -17.48
N ASN A 150 -21.84 -8.90 -17.59
CA ASN A 150 -22.40 -9.33 -18.86
C ASN A 150 -23.16 -8.13 -19.46
N ARG A 151 -22.66 -7.60 -20.58
CA ARG A 151 -23.34 -6.56 -21.36
C ARG A 151 -24.20 -7.21 -22.42
#